data_AF-A0A8T5RUH1-F1
#
_entry.id   AF-A0A8T5RUH1-F1
#
_cell.length_a   1.000
_cell.length_b   1.000
_cell.length_c   1.000
_cell.angle_alpha   90.00
_cell.angle_beta   90.00
_cell.angle_gamma   90.00
#
_symmetry.space_group_name_H-M   'P 1'
#
loop_
_entity.id
_entity.type
_entity.pdbx_description
1 polymer ?
#
loop_
_entity_poly.entity_id
_entity_poly.type
_entity_poly.pdbx_seq_one_letter_code
_entity_poly.pdbx_strand_id
1 'polypeptide(L)' 'MKYVCAKKSCGKDVSQKELSALPGIKCSNCGFRILYKKRPDVIKRIKVL' A
#
# COMPACT_ATOMS: atom_id res chain seq x y z
N MET A 1 -7.65 -1.14 3.91
CA MET A 1 -6.22 -1.58 3.90
C MET A 1 -5.35 -0.46 3.33
N LYS A 2 -4.09 -0.33 3.79
CA LYS A 2 -3.13 0.65 3.26
C LYS A 2 -2.14 -0.06 2.34
N TYR A 3 -1.77 0.60 1.25
CA TYR A 3 -0.77 0.16 0.30
C TYR A 3 0.39 1.14 0.29
N VAL A 4 1.59 0.69 -0.03
CA VAL A 4 2.80 1.53 -0.12
C VAL A 4 3.29 1.50 -1.55
N CYS A 5 3.62 2.65 -2.11
CA CYS A 5 4.23 2.70 -3.44
C CYS A 5 5.63 2.07 -3.44
N ALA A 6 5.87 1.13 -4.35
CA ALA A 6 7.18 0.47 -4.50
C ALA A 6 8.28 1.41 -5.03
N LYS A 7 7.91 2.55 -5.62
CA LYS A 7 8.85 3.55 -6.10
C LYS A 7 9.53 4.24 -4.90
N LYS A 8 10.85 4.05 -4.76
CA LYS A 8 11.65 4.60 -3.65
C LYS A 8 11.55 6.11 -3.49
N SER A 9 11.36 6.87 -4.58
CA SER A 9 11.19 8.32 -4.53
C SER A 9 9.79 8.80 -4.16
N CYS A 10 8.81 7.89 -4.10
CA CYS A 10 7.45 8.22 -3.67
C CYS A 10 7.20 7.68 -2.27
N GLY A 11 7.28 6.36 -2.07
CA GLY A 11 7.06 5.70 -0.78
C GLY A 11 5.72 5.99 -0.10
N LYS A 12 4.80 6.71 -0.75
CA LYS A 12 3.56 7.19 -0.14
C LYS A 12 2.60 6.04 0.15
N ASP A 13 1.88 6.19 1.27
CA ASP A 13 0.76 5.33 1.62
C ASP A 13 -0.45 5.70 0.74
N VAL A 14 -1.02 4.71 0.07
CA VAL A 14 -2.21 4.81 -0.77
C VAL A 14 -3.35 4.07 -0.09
N SER A 15 -4.51 4.74 0.06
CA SER A 15 -5.70 4.11 0.60
C SER A 15 -6.45 3.30 -0.46
N GLN A 16 -7.24 2.32 -0.02
CA GLN A 16 -8.08 1.53 -0.93
C GLN A 16 -9.10 2.39 -1.69
N LYS A 17 -9.57 3.50 -1.09
CA LYS A 17 -10.50 4.45 -1.74
C LYS A 17 -9.85 5.14 -2.94
N GLU A 18 -8.59 5.55 -2.82
CA GLU A 18 -7.82 6.15 -3.92
C GLU A 18 -7.57 5.17 -5.07
N LEU A 19 -7.39 3.89 -4.76
CA LEU A 19 -7.23 2.82 -5.76
C LEU A 19 -8.51 2.52 -6.52
N SER A 20 -9.66 2.55 -5.84
CA SER A 20 -10.97 2.34 -6.47
C SER A 20 -11.44 3.54 -7.30
N ALA A 21 -10.92 4.73 -7.05
CA ALA A 21 -11.28 5.94 -7.79
C ALA A 21 -10.62 6.04 -9.17
N LEU A 22 -9.52 5.33 -9.40
CA LEU A 22 -8.77 5.35 -10.66
C LEU A 22 -9.06 4.08 -11.47
N PRO A 23 -9.18 4.16 -12.81
CA PRO A 23 -9.22 2.99 -13.66
C PRO A 23 -7.84 2.31 -13.67
N GLY A 24 -7.68 1.34 -12.77
CA GLY A 24 -6.47 0.51 -12.61
C GLY A 24 -5.66 0.81 -11.35
N ILE A 25 -4.76 -0.12 -11.02
CA ILE A 25 -3.87 -0.02 -9.85
C ILE A 25 -2.71 0.93 -10.19
N LYS A 26 -2.85 2.19 -9.77
CA LYS A 26 -1.84 3.24 -9.93
C LYS A 26 -1.68 4.00 -8.62
N CYS A 27 -0.45 4.41 -8.33
CA CYS A 27 -0.18 5.35 -7.26
C CYS A 27 -0.71 6.74 -7.66
N SER A 28 -1.58 7.32 -6.81
CA SER A 28 -2.20 8.64 -6.99
C SER A 28 -1.19 9.78 -7.21
N ASN A 29 0.02 9.66 -6.64
CA ASN A 29 1.04 10.71 -6.70
C ASN A 29 2.08 10.57 -7.82
N CYS A 30 2.43 9.35 -8.22
CA CYS A 30 3.56 9.14 -9.14
C CYS A 30 3.22 8.29 -10.37
N GLY A 31 1.98 7.83 -10.50
CA GLY A 31 1.52 7.00 -11.62
C GLY A 31 2.11 5.59 -11.67
N PHE A 32 2.98 5.24 -10.72
CA PHE A 32 3.62 3.93 -10.66
C PHE A 32 2.60 2.83 -10.36
N ARG A 33 2.76 1.66 -10.97
CA ARG A 33 1.73 0.60 -10.95
C ARG A 33 1.97 -0.51 -9.91
N ILE A 34 3.14 -0.52 -9.27
CA ILE A 34 3.50 -1.54 -8.28
C ILE A 34 3.32 -0.95 -6.88
N LEU A 35 2.46 -1.59 -6.09
CA LEU A 35 2.15 -1.23 -4.71
C LEU A 35 2.27 -2.45 -3.80
N TYR A 36 2.88 -2.29 -2.63
CA TYR A 36 2.96 -3.34 -1.61
C TYR A 36 1.85 -3.17 -0.57
N LYS A 37 1.28 -4.27 -0.05
CA LYS A 37 0.36 -4.18 1.09
C LYS A 37 1.13 -3.84 2.36
N LYS A 38 0.69 -2.81 3.07
CA LYS A 38 1.24 -2.47 4.38
C LYS A 38 0.80 -3.52 5.40
N ARG A 39 1.70 -3.85 6.34
CA ARG A 39 1.37 -4.72 7.47
C ARG A 39 0.18 -4.10 8.23
N PRO A 40 -0.87 -4.88 8.56
CA PRO A 40 -1.97 -4.36 9.36
C PRO A 40 -1.49 -4.03 10.78
N ASP A 41 -2.07 -3.00 11.38
CA ASP A 41 -1.76 -2.54 12.75
C ASP A 41 -2.31 -3.47 13.85
N VAL A 42 -2.77 -4.67 13.47
CA VAL A 42 -3.27 -5.69 14.38
C VAL A 42 -2.09 -6.42 15.03
N ILE A 43 -2.07 -6.45 16.36
CA ILE A 43 -1.06 -7.17 17.15
C ILE A 43 -1.18 -8.67 16.83
N LYS A 44 -0.12 -9.24 16.25
CA LYS A 44 0.01 -10.68 16.02
C LYS A 44 0.80 -11.29 17.18
N ARG A 45 0.20 -12.26 17.88
CA ARG A 45 0.91 -13.07 18.88
C ARG A 45 1.62 -14.23 18.17
N ILE A 46 2.95 -14.25 18.22
CA ILE A 46 3.78 -15.31 17.65
C ILE A 46 4.21 -16.21 18.80
N LYS A 47 3.91 -17.51 18.73
CA LYS A 47 4.43 -18.48 19.70
C LYS A 47 5.91 -18.69 19.40
N VAL A 48 6.74 -18.67 20.44
CA VAL A 48 8.15 -19.04 20.36
C VAL A 48 8.24 -20.55 20.61
N LEU A 49 9.12 -21.22 19.87
CA LEU A 49 9.46 -22.63 20.04
C LEU A 49 10.48 -22.81 21.16
#